data_AF-A0A2T2TDN8-F1
#
_entry.id   AF-A0A2T2TDN8-F1
#
_cell.length_a   1.000
_cell.length_b   1.000
_cell.length_c   1.000
_cell.angle_alpha   90.00
_cell.angle_beta   90.00
_cell.angle_gamma   90.00
#
_symmetry.space_group_name_H-M   'P 1'
#
loop_
_entity.id
_entity.type
_entity.pdbx_description
1 polymer ?
#
loop_
_entity_poly.entity_id
_entity_poly.type
_entity_poly.pdbx_seq_one_letter_code
_entity_poly.pdbx_strand_id
1 'polypeptide(L)'
;MAHTEHDSHHIIPMKVLLRVFGGLVVLTVLTVVVARIDLGVLDLPVALGIAGAKSALVVLFFMALKYDKGVNSMVFTVGTVFVAVFLFFTLLDVSFRGDLDNVATETISAQERRAEDLKAEEPADSLLRIAPADYPNAPAAGADTTTGGAASGDTP
;
A
#
# COMPACT_ATOMS: atom_id res chain seq x y z
N MET A 1 -14.89 19.88 -64.22
CA MET A 1 -14.58 18.48 -63.87
C MET A 1 -14.90 18.32 -62.39
N ALA A 2 -16.05 17.72 -62.08
CA ALA A 2 -16.47 17.45 -60.71
C ALA A 2 -15.88 16.10 -60.29
N HIS A 3 -15.01 16.11 -59.28
CA HIS A 3 -14.57 14.90 -58.60
C HIS A 3 -15.58 14.58 -57.50
N THR A 4 -16.41 13.56 -57.72
CA THR A 4 -17.20 12.90 -56.68
C THR A 4 -16.26 12.00 -55.89
N GLU A 5 -15.69 12.52 -54.81
CA GLU A 5 -15.08 11.70 -53.77
C GLU A 5 -16.18 10.85 -53.12
N HIS A 6 -16.23 9.57 -53.47
CA HIS A 6 -16.95 8.56 -52.71
C HIS A 6 -16.15 8.26 -51.45
N ASP A 7 -16.41 9.03 -50.40
CA ASP A 7 -15.91 8.77 -49.05
C ASP A 7 -16.51 7.44 -48.58
N SER A 8 -15.74 6.37 -48.75
CA SER A 8 -16.13 5.00 -48.43
C SER A 8 -16.14 4.86 -46.91
N HIS A 9 -17.26 5.25 -46.31
CA HIS A 9 -17.58 5.09 -44.90
C HIS A 9 -17.33 3.62 -44.50
N HIS A 10 -16.20 3.34 -43.85
CA HIS A 10 -15.84 1.99 -43.39
C HIS A 10 -16.67 1.65 -42.15
N ILE A 11 -17.96 1.34 -42.36
CA ILE A 11 -18.89 1.01 -41.29
C ILE A 11 -18.58 -0.42 -40.84
N ILE A 12 -18.18 -0.56 -39.57
CA ILE A 12 -17.92 -1.86 -38.97
C ILE A 12 -19.23 -2.68 -39.03
N PRO A 13 -19.23 -3.88 -39.64
CA PRO A 13 -20.46 -4.63 -39.83
C PRO A 13 -21.10 -4.99 -38.48
N MET A 14 -22.40 -4.70 -38.32
CA MET A 14 -23.17 -4.91 -37.09
C MET A 14 -23.03 -6.31 -36.48
N LYS A 15 -22.79 -7.34 -37.32
CA LYS A 15 -22.55 -8.73 -36.88
C LYS A 15 -21.30 -8.88 -36.00
N VAL A 16 -20.26 -8.09 -36.25
CA VAL A 16 -19.03 -8.11 -35.43
C VAL A 16 -19.31 -7.51 -34.06
N LEU A 17 -19.98 -6.36 -34.02
CA LEU A 17 -20.35 -5.70 -32.77
C LEU A 17 -21.27 -6.59 -31.91
N LEU A 18 -22.23 -7.28 -32.51
CA LEU A 18 -23.11 -8.21 -31.78
C LEU A 18 -22.36 -9.43 -31.21
N ARG A 19 -21.37 -9.98 -31.92
CA ARG A 19 -20.54 -11.08 -31.39
C ARG A 19 -19.69 -10.64 -30.21
N VAL A 20 -19.07 -9.48 -30.32
CA VAL A 20 -18.25 -8.86 -29.25
C VAL A 20 -19.13 -8.55 -28.04
N PHE A 21 -20.31 -7.96 -28.26
CA PHE A 21 -21.31 -7.72 -27.22
C PHE A 21 -21.70 -9.00 -26.50
N GLY A 22 -21.97 -10.09 -27.23
CA GLY A 22 -22.21 -11.40 -26.64
C GLY A 22 -21.05 -11.87 -25.76
N GLY A 23 -19.81 -11.72 -26.23
CA GLY A 23 -18.61 -12.00 -25.45
C GLY A 23 -18.52 -11.17 -24.17
N LEU A 24 -18.83 -9.87 -24.22
CA LEU A 24 -18.85 -8.98 -23.06
C LEU A 24 -19.91 -9.39 -22.04
N VAL A 25 -21.08 -9.81 -22.49
CA VAL A 25 -22.14 -10.34 -21.61
C VAL A 25 -21.65 -11.61 -20.90
N VAL A 26 -21.05 -12.55 -21.64
CA VAL A 26 -20.49 -13.78 -21.06
C VAL A 26 -19.41 -13.48 -20.02
N LEU A 27 -18.46 -12.59 -20.33
CA LEU A 27 -17.43 -12.16 -19.37
C LEU A 27 -18.04 -11.49 -18.14
N THR A 28 -19.13 -10.73 -18.30
CA THR A 28 -19.81 -10.08 -17.18
C THR A 28 -20.49 -11.09 -16.28
N VAL A 29 -21.19 -12.07 -16.85
CA VAL A 29 -21.78 -13.19 -16.08
C VAL A 29 -20.68 -13.95 -15.36
N LEU A 30 -19.55 -14.23 -16.04
CA LEU A 30 -18.40 -14.88 -15.43
C LEU A 30 -17.86 -14.06 -14.24
N THR A 31 -17.79 -12.73 -14.36
CA THR A 31 -17.35 -11.85 -13.26
C THR A 31 -18.29 -11.96 -12.06
N VAL A 32 -19.60 -11.97 -12.30
CA VAL A 32 -20.59 -12.13 -11.23
C VAL A 32 -20.47 -13.50 -10.58
N VAL A 33 -20.31 -14.57 -11.37
CA VAL A 33 -20.16 -15.94 -10.83
C VAL A 33 -18.89 -16.07 -10.00
N VAL A 34 -17.77 -15.56 -10.50
CA VAL A 34 -16.50 -15.55 -9.78
C VAL A 34 -16.61 -14.74 -8.49
N ALA A 35 -17.29 -13.59 -8.51
CA ALA A 35 -17.53 -12.78 -7.32
C ALA A 35 -18.48 -13.44 -6.29
N ARG A 36 -19.13 -14.56 -6.63
CA ARG A 36 -19.94 -15.35 -5.69
C ARG A 36 -19.17 -16.52 -5.07
N ILE A 37 -17.97 -16.81 -5.56
CA ILE A 37 -17.12 -17.89 -5.08
C ILE A 37 -15.99 -17.23 -4.30
N ASP A 38 -15.82 -17.57 -3.02
CA ASP A 38 -14.66 -17.12 -2.25
C ASP A 38 -13.42 -17.90 -2.68
N LEU A 39 -12.57 -17.27 -3.49
CA LEU A 39 -11.23 -17.77 -3.86
C LEU A 39 -10.17 -17.25 -2.88
N GLY A 40 -10.56 -16.43 -1.90
CA GLY A 40 -9.69 -15.90 -0.85
C GLY A 40 -8.65 -14.95 -1.42
N VAL A 41 -7.37 -15.26 -1.24
CA VAL A 41 -6.25 -14.41 -1.74
C VAL A 41 -6.24 -14.25 -3.26
N LEU A 42 -6.91 -15.14 -3.99
CA LEU A 42 -7.02 -15.10 -5.44
C LEU A 42 -8.19 -14.27 -5.95
N ASP A 43 -9.12 -13.82 -5.10
CA ASP A 43 -10.30 -13.06 -5.54
C ASP A 43 -9.92 -11.79 -6.28
N LEU A 44 -9.00 -11.01 -5.72
CA LEU A 44 -8.55 -9.75 -6.30
C LEU A 44 -7.80 -9.93 -7.63
N PRO A 45 -6.75 -10.78 -7.74
CA PRO A 45 -6.05 -10.96 -9.00
C PRO A 45 -6.93 -11.61 -10.09
N VAL A 46 -7.84 -12.52 -9.73
CA VAL A 46 -8.77 -13.12 -10.70
C VAL A 46 -9.79 -12.09 -11.17
N ALA A 47 -10.40 -11.31 -10.26
CA ALA A 47 -11.32 -10.23 -10.63
C ALA A 47 -10.64 -9.21 -11.55
N LEU A 48 -9.39 -8.84 -11.26
CA LEU A 48 -8.61 -7.93 -12.07
C LEU A 48 -8.28 -8.51 -13.45
N GLY A 49 -7.93 -9.80 -13.51
CA GLY A 49 -7.68 -10.50 -14.78
C GLY A 49 -8.90 -10.53 -15.70
N ILE A 50 -10.08 -10.83 -15.15
CA ILE A 50 -11.34 -10.84 -15.91
C ILE A 50 -11.70 -9.41 -16.36
N ALA A 51 -11.55 -8.42 -15.47
CA ALA A 51 -11.76 -7.02 -15.81
C ALA A 51 -10.81 -6.56 -16.93
N GLY A 52 -9.54 -6.96 -16.89
CA GLY A 52 -8.56 -6.69 -17.94
C GLY A 52 -8.94 -7.33 -19.28
N ALA A 53 -9.36 -8.60 -19.27
CA ALA A 53 -9.83 -9.28 -20.48
C ALA A 53 -11.05 -8.58 -21.10
N LYS A 54 -12.01 -8.15 -20.27
CA LYS A 54 -13.18 -7.39 -20.71
C LYS A 54 -12.76 -6.07 -21.36
N SER A 55 -11.88 -5.31 -20.72
CA SER A 55 -11.37 -4.03 -21.23
C SER A 55 -10.62 -4.21 -22.56
N ALA A 56 -9.79 -5.25 -22.70
CA ALA A 56 -9.10 -5.54 -23.96
C ALA A 56 -10.10 -5.80 -25.11
N LEU A 57 -11.17 -6.54 -24.84
CA LEU A 57 -12.24 -6.83 -25.82
C LEU A 57 -13.00 -5.56 -26.21
N VAL A 58 -13.31 -4.68 -25.26
CA VAL A 58 -13.93 -3.38 -25.55
C VAL A 58 -13.03 -2.54 -26.46
N VAL A 59 -11.75 -2.42 -26.13
CA VAL A 59 -10.86 -1.50 -26.82
C VAL A 59 -10.57 -1.98 -28.25
N LEU A 60 -10.30 -3.27 -28.44
CA LEU A 60 -10.00 -3.82 -29.77
C LEU A 60 -11.13 -3.59 -30.78
N PHE A 61 -12.38 -3.69 -30.34
CA PHE A 61 -13.54 -3.73 -31.22
C PHE A 61 -14.44 -2.49 -31.17
N PHE A 62 -14.76 -1.95 -29.99
CA PHE A 62 -15.60 -0.76 -29.85
C PHE A 62 -14.83 0.55 -30.02
N MET A 63 -13.57 0.57 -29.62
CA MET A 63 -12.69 1.72 -29.85
C MET A 63 -12.02 1.67 -31.24
N ALA A 64 -12.43 0.69 -32.05
CA ALA A 64 -11.93 0.42 -33.39
C ALA A 64 -10.40 0.33 -33.48
N LEU A 65 -9.68 0.01 -32.40
CA LEU A 65 -8.21 -0.02 -32.38
C LEU A 65 -7.63 -0.95 -33.44
N LYS A 66 -8.33 -2.06 -33.72
CA LYS A 66 -7.96 -3.03 -34.77
C LYS A 66 -8.18 -2.49 -36.19
N TYR A 67 -9.02 -1.48 -36.37
CA TYR A 67 -9.51 -1.00 -37.66
C TYR A 67 -9.12 0.47 -37.96
N ASP A 68 -8.64 1.21 -36.96
CA ASP A 68 -8.31 2.64 -37.04
C ASP A 68 -6.78 2.90 -37.04
N LYS A 69 -6.37 4.14 -37.30
CA LYS A 69 -4.97 4.57 -37.41
C LYS A 69 -4.18 4.27 -36.12
N GLY A 70 -2.95 3.76 -36.28
CA GLY A 70 -2.10 3.28 -35.19
C GLY A 70 -1.78 4.28 -34.06
N VAL A 71 -2.03 5.59 -34.27
CA VAL A 71 -1.87 6.62 -33.23
C VAL A 71 -2.82 6.40 -32.05
N ASN A 72 -4.09 6.04 -32.29
CA ASN A 72 -5.05 5.75 -31.22
C ASN A 72 -4.61 4.52 -30.41
N SER A 73 -4.08 3.50 -31.11
CA SER A 73 -3.50 2.32 -30.47
C SER A 73 -2.31 2.66 -29.57
N MET A 74 -1.45 3.57 -30.01
CA MET A 74 -0.26 3.96 -29.25
C MET A 74 -0.62 4.73 -27.99
N VAL A 75 -1.49 5.74 -28.08
CA VAL A 75 -1.95 6.53 -26.92
C VAL A 75 -2.68 5.64 -25.91
N PHE A 76 -3.56 4.76 -26.39
CA PHE A 76 -4.27 3.83 -25.52
C PHE A 76 -3.32 2.84 -24.81
N THR A 77 -2.36 2.27 -25.55
CA THR A 77 -1.40 1.32 -24.97
C THR A 77 -0.54 1.99 -23.90
N VAL A 78 -0.04 3.20 -24.18
CA VAL A 78 0.73 3.97 -23.19
C VAL A 78 -0.12 4.27 -21.96
N GLY A 79 -1.35 4.76 -22.13
CA GLY A 79 -2.27 5.01 -21.02
C GLY A 79 -2.56 3.75 -20.19
N THR A 80 -2.77 2.61 -20.85
CA THR A 80 -3.02 1.32 -20.19
C THR A 80 -1.80 0.84 -19.39
N VAL A 81 -0.60 1.01 -19.94
CA VAL A 81 0.65 0.69 -19.22
C VAL A 81 0.80 1.57 -17.99
N PHE A 82 0.54 2.87 -18.09
CA PHE A 82 0.56 3.78 -16.94
C PHE A 82 -0.44 3.37 -15.86
N VAL A 83 -1.68 3.04 -16.25
CA VAL A 83 -2.69 2.52 -15.31
C VAL A 83 -2.22 1.23 -14.64
N ALA A 84 -1.66 0.28 -15.40
CA ALA A 84 -1.16 -0.98 -14.86
C ALA A 84 -0.01 -0.76 -13.86
N VAL A 85 0.92 0.15 -14.17
CA VAL A 85 2.03 0.50 -13.28
C VAL A 85 1.51 1.16 -12.00
N PHE A 86 0.63 2.15 -12.10
CA PHE A 86 0.05 2.81 -10.93
C PHE A 86 -0.73 1.82 -10.06
N LEU A 87 -1.55 0.98 -10.67
CA LEU A 87 -2.30 -0.03 -9.96
C LEU A 87 -1.37 -1.02 -9.25
N PHE A 88 -0.32 -1.48 -9.91
CA PHE A 88 0.67 -2.37 -9.30
C PHE A 88 1.33 -1.74 -8.08
N PHE A 89 1.79 -0.49 -8.18
CA PHE A 89 2.38 0.22 -7.03
C PHE A 89 1.35 0.48 -5.92
N THR A 90 0.10 0.82 -6.24
CA THR A 90 -0.97 0.96 -5.25
C THR A 90 -1.25 -0.36 -4.53
N LEU A 91 -1.29 -1.48 -5.24
CA LEU A 91 -1.49 -2.79 -4.63
C LEU A 91 -0.32 -3.17 -3.71
N LEU A 92 0.92 -2.87 -4.10
CA LEU A 92 2.09 -3.04 -3.22
C LEU A 92 1.98 -2.14 -1.99
N ASP A 93 1.71 -0.85 -2.16
CA ASP A 93 1.57 0.11 -1.05
C ASP A 93 0.54 -0.35 -0.02
N VAL A 94 -0.66 -0.73 -0.48
CA VAL A 94 -1.72 -1.25 0.40
C VAL A 94 -1.29 -2.54 1.11
N SER A 95 -0.57 -3.43 0.41
CA SER A 95 -0.11 -4.69 0.99
C SER A 95 0.93 -4.50 2.09
N PHE A 96 1.81 -3.50 1.97
CA PHE A 96 2.84 -3.19 2.98
C PHE A 96 2.35 -2.21 4.07
N ARG A 97 1.27 -1.46 3.84
CA ARG A 97 0.72 -0.50 4.82
C ARG A 97 0.19 -1.15 6.10
N GLY A 98 -0.24 -2.40 6.02
CA GLY A 98 -0.78 -3.15 7.17
C GLY A 98 0.28 -3.62 8.18
N ASP A 99 1.56 -3.54 7.84
CA ASP A 99 2.69 -4.00 8.68
C ASP A 99 3.18 -2.93 9.68
N LEU A 100 2.42 -1.84 9.84
CA LEU A 100 2.73 -0.75 10.78
C LEU A 100 2.04 -0.99 12.13
N ASP A 101 2.55 -1.95 12.91
CA ASP A 101 2.10 -2.22 14.29
C ASP A 101 2.47 -1.11 15.31
N ASN A 102 3.16 -0.05 14.87
CA ASN A 102 3.67 1.02 15.73
C ASN A 102 2.82 2.31 15.75
N VAL A 103 1.63 2.30 15.15
CA VAL A 103 0.70 3.44 15.23
C VAL A 103 -0.45 3.04 16.14
N ALA A 104 -0.41 3.51 17.39
CA ALA A 104 -1.50 3.29 18.34
C ALA A 104 -2.82 3.72 17.68
N THR A 105 -3.75 2.78 17.54
CA THR A 105 -5.10 3.04 16.99
C THR A 105 -5.93 3.93 17.94
N GLU A 106 -5.38 4.26 19.11
CA GLU A 106 -6.01 5.13 20.07
C GLU A 106 -5.93 6.60 19.64
N THR A 107 -7.08 7.27 19.68
CA THR A 107 -7.17 8.72 19.56
C THR A 107 -6.20 9.38 20.55
N ILE A 108 -5.54 10.48 20.15
CA ILE A 108 -4.60 11.26 20.99
C ILE A 108 -5.13 11.46 22.43
N SER A 109 -6.44 11.69 22.59
CA SER A 109 -7.13 11.91 23.87
C SER A 109 -7.34 10.66 24.75
N ALA A 110 -7.26 9.46 24.19
CA ALA A 110 -7.29 8.20 24.93
C ALA A 110 -5.88 7.86 25.47
N GLN A 111 -4.84 8.17 24.68
CA GLN A 111 -3.46 8.07 25.12
C GLN A 111 -3.15 9.05 26.27
N GLU A 112 -3.66 10.28 26.20
CA GLU A 112 -3.45 11.30 27.23
C GLU A 112 -4.10 10.90 28.57
N ARG A 113 -5.33 10.37 28.53
CA ARG A 113 -6.02 9.84 29.74
C ARG A 113 -5.26 8.67 30.38
N ARG A 114 -4.81 7.70 29.57
CA ARG A 114 -3.99 6.59 30.09
C ARG A 114 -2.66 7.10 30.67
N ALA A 115 -2.04 8.10 30.04
CA ALA A 115 -0.79 8.69 30.54
C ALA A 115 -0.98 9.47 31.85
N GLU A 116 -2.13 10.11 32.04
CA GLU A 116 -2.53 10.73 33.31
C GLU A 116 -2.77 9.68 34.40
N ASP A 117 -3.46 8.59 34.07
CA ASP A 117 -3.70 7.48 35.01
C ASP A 117 -2.38 6.81 35.43
N LEU A 118 -1.46 6.59 34.49
CA LEU A 118 -0.11 6.04 34.74
C LEU A 118 0.76 6.98 35.60
N LYS A 119 0.61 8.31 35.45
CA LYS A 119 1.29 9.31 36.28
C LYS A 119 0.71 9.41 37.69
N ALA A 120 -0.57 9.14 37.86
CA ALA A 120 -1.21 9.11 39.17
C ALA A 120 -0.85 7.87 39.99
N GLU A 121 -0.48 6.77 39.32
CA GLU A 121 -0.07 5.50 39.94
C GLU A 121 1.43 5.39 40.24
N GLU A 122 2.31 6.22 39.66
CA GLU A 122 3.72 6.26 40.08
C GLU A 122 3.86 6.85 41.50
N PRO A 123 4.29 6.06 42.51
CA PRO A 123 4.67 6.64 43.79
C PRO A 123 5.91 7.49 43.56
N ALA A 124 5.85 8.77 43.93
CA ALA A 124 6.93 9.77 43.83
C ALA A 124 8.27 9.39 44.52
N ASP A 125 8.37 8.18 45.08
CA ASP A 125 9.47 7.63 45.85
C ASP A 125 10.50 6.83 45.02
N SER A 126 10.20 6.48 43.77
CA SER A 126 11.10 5.70 42.88
C SER A 126 12.06 6.57 42.05
N LEU A 127 11.68 7.80 41.69
CA LEU A 127 12.55 8.74 40.94
C LEU A 127 13.55 9.51 41.83
N LEU A 128 13.44 9.44 43.16
CA LEU A 128 14.31 10.13 44.12
C LEU A 128 15.34 9.18 44.79
N ARG A 129 15.28 7.86 44.53
CA ARG A 129 16.15 6.84 45.14
C ARG A 129 17.15 6.18 44.18
N ILE A 130 17.11 6.48 42.89
CA ILE A 130 18.15 6.02 41.96
C ILE A 130 19.40 6.83 42.26
N ALA A 131 20.34 6.25 43.00
CA ALA A 131 21.63 6.85 43.22
C ALA A 131 22.35 6.96 41.86
N PRO A 132 23.11 8.04 41.59
CA PRO A 132 23.81 8.22 40.32
C PRO A 132 24.82 7.12 39.96
N ALA A 133 25.04 6.15 40.85
CA ALA A 133 25.86 4.96 40.61
C ALA A 133 25.09 3.79 39.95
N ASP A 134 23.75 3.79 40.00
CA ASP A 134 22.92 2.66 39.53
C ASP A 134 22.55 2.75 38.04
N TYR A 135 23.08 3.75 37.32
CA TYR A 135 22.92 3.83 35.86
C TYR A 135 23.71 2.70 35.18
N PRO A 136 23.06 1.80 34.41
CA PRO A 136 23.72 0.66 33.79
C PRO A 136 24.78 1.04 32.74
N ASN A 137 24.89 2.32 32.38
CA ASN A 137 25.87 2.86 31.43
C ASN A 137 26.54 4.16 31.90
N ALA A 138 26.61 4.43 33.21
CA ALA A 138 27.44 5.55 33.68
C ALA A 138 28.93 5.21 33.47
N PRO A 139 29.69 6.00 32.69
CA PRO A 139 31.14 5.83 32.64
C PRO A 139 31.66 6.08 34.05
N ALA A 140 32.41 5.13 34.61
CA ALA A 140 32.93 5.19 35.97
C ALA A 140 33.67 6.51 36.21
N ALA A 141 32.96 7.48 36.79
CA ALA A 141 33.47 8.81 37.05
C ALA A 141 34.24 8.76 38.37
N GLY A 142 35.56 8.66 38.23
CA GLY A 142 36.59 9.09 39.19
C GLY A 142 36.27 8.97 40.68
N ALA A 143 36.77 7.90 41.29
CA ALA A 143 36.95 7.82 42.74
C ALA A 143 38.38 7.37 43.06
N ASP A 144 39.29 8.33 43.21
CA ASP A 144 40.34 8.22 44.22
C ASP A 144 40.74 9.61 44.71
N THR A 145 40.11 10.03 45.80
CA THR A 145 40.63 11.08 46.66
C THR A 145 40.27 10.70 48.10
N THR A 146 41.32 10.37 48.85
CA THR A 146 41.41 10.50 50.30
C THR A 146 40.69 9.44 51.15
N THR A 147 41.47 8.44 51.59
CA THR A 147 41.21 7.76 52.86
C THR A 147 42.17 8.28 53.91
N GLY A 148 41.61 8.86 54.96
CA GLY A 148 42.29 9.44 56.11
C GLY A 148 43.04 8.42 56.96
N GLY A 149 43.96 8.95 57.78
CA GLY A 149 44.95 8.21 58.52
C GLY A 149 44.44 7.32 59.65
N ALA A 150 45.30 6.39 60.02
CA ALA A 150 45.32 5.69 61.30
C ALA A 150 46.78 5.58 61.76
N ALA A 151 47.03 6.01 62.99
CA ALA A 151 48.31 5.96 63.66
C ALA A 151 48.66 4.54 64.11
N SER A 152 49.95 4.17 64.03
CA SER A 152 50.59 3.16 64.87
C SER A 152 52.10 3.32 64.76
N GLY A 153 52.75 3.70 65.86
CA GLY A 153 54.21 3.66 65.97
C GLY A 153 54.71 2.24 66.21
N ASP A 154 55.93 1.93 65.77
CA ASP A 154 57.00 1.43 66.64
C ASP A 154 58.38 1.51 65.94
N THR A 155 59.38 1.58 66.81
CA THR A 155 60.85 1.78 66.74
C THR A 155 61.64 0.64 66.05
N PRO A 156 62.99 0.70 65.85
CA PRO A 156 64.02 1.52 66.52
C PRO A 156 64.97 2.36 65.66
#